data_AF-A0A7Z0ATH0-F1
#
_entry.id   AF-A0A7Z0ATH0-F1
#
_cell.length_a   1.000
_cell.length_b   1.000
_cell.length_c   1.000
_cell.angle_alpha   90.00
_cell.angle_beta   90.00
_cell.angle_gamma   90.00
#
_symmetry.space_group_name_H-M   'P 1'
#
loop_
_entity.id
_entity.type
_entity.pdbx_description
1 polymer ?
#
loop_
_entity_poly.entity_id
_entity_poly.type
_entity_poly.pdbx_seq_one_letter_code
_entity_poly.pdbx_strand_id
1 'polypeptide(L)'
;MIKLKAFFGLVAGVSLAALLVPAHAQETCNPDSFSNSDLIICGQQTFEKVDAVLNEQYKKALVSLAPADKKQLTDVQKKWVRFKEAYCEDIYQSALPGAEAPIERLGCLVQTTNARLGELVALQTGLPLDGFYKAASAMAGQDREKGLTASMERLGGDNFDDPLWRQYVDGHCEMSERVFREDIANCAVRMRFQLPLNR
;
A
#
# COMPACT_ATOMS: atom_id res chain seq x y z
N MET A 1 68.83 -52.47 8.02
CA MET A 1 69.82 -51.40 8.25
C MET A 1 69.11 -50.18 8.81
N ILE A 2 69.48 -49.81 10.04
CA ILE A 2 69.57 -48.44 10.62
C ILE A 2 68.30 -47.56 10.72
N LYS A 3 68.02 -47.18 11.98
CA LYS A 3 67.03 -46.22 12.48
C LYS A 3 67.34 -44.77 12.07
N LEU A 4 66.32 -43.89 12.00
CA LEU A 4 66.36 -42.60 12.74
C LEU A 4 64.96 -41.96 12.93
N LYS A 5 64.79 -41.36 14.11
CA LYS A 5 63.61 -40.66 14.67
C LYS A 5 63.42 -39.26 14.07
N ALA A 6 62.18 -38.75 14.10
CA ALA A 6 61.92 -37.37 14.48
C ALA A 6 60.47 -37.20 14.98
N PHE A 7 60.35 -36.85 16.27
CA PHE A 7 59.16 -36.28 16.90
C PHE A 7 59.22 -34.76 16.67
N PHE A 8 58.16 -34.14 16.16
CA PHE A 8 57.91 -32.70 16.31
C PHE A 8 56.40 -32.47 16.37
N GLY A 9 55.92 -32.03 17.53
CA GLY A 9 54.54 -31.59 17.71
C GLY A 9 54.35 -30.17 17.19
N LEU A 10 53.13 -29.84 16.76
CA LEU A 10 52.70 -28.45 16.60
C LEU A 10 51.16 -28.33 16.73
N VAL A 11 50.76 -27.70 17.84
CA VAL A 11 49.60 -26.82 18.09
C VAL A 11 48.36 -26.98 17.18
N ALA A 12 47.29 -27.56 17.74
CA ALA A 12 45.94 -27.44 17.19
C ALA A 12 45.40 -26.01 17.46
N GLY A 13 45.53 -25.13 16.47
CA GLY A 13 44.92 -23.80 16.51
C GLY A 13 43.41 -23.89 16.28
N VAL A 14 42.61 -23.62 17.31
CA VAL A 14 41.17 -23.38 17.17
C VAL A 14 40.98 -22.03 16.49
N SER A 15 40.68 -22.06 15.19
CA SER A 15 40.32 -20.84 14.44
C SER A 15 38.87 -20.48 14.75
N LEU A 16 38.68 -19.49 15.62
CA LEU A 16 37.38 -18.86 15.89
C LEU A 16 37.06 -17.90 14.73
N ALA A 17 36.33 -18.38 13.72
CA ALA A 17 35.82 -17.51 12.66
C ALA A 17 34.71 -16.61 13.23
N ALA A 18 35.04 -15.37 13.54
CA ALA A 18 34.07 -14.35 13.91
C ALA A 18 33.16 -14.05 12.71
N LEU A 19 31.90 -14.44 12.80
CA LEU A 19 30.84 -14.02 11.87
C LEU A 19 30.61 -12.52 12.08
N LEU A 20 31.24 -11.69 11.25
CA LEU A 20 30.92 -10.27 11.16
C LEU A 20 29.54 -10.14 10.51
N VAL A 21 28.51 -9.95 11.33
CA VAL A 21 27.20 -9.52 10.85
C VAL A 21 27.35 -8.04 10.47
N PRO A 22 27.11 -7.65 9.20
CA PRO A 22 27.11 -6.24 8.84
C PRO A 22 25.98 -5.54 9.60
N ALA A 23 26.33 -4.63 10.50
CA ALA A 23 25.38 -3.72 11.11
C ALA A 23 25.12 -2.58 10.10
N HIS A 24 24.00 -2.66 9.39
CA HIS A 24 23.51 -1.52 8.62
C HIS A 24 22.96 -0.47 9.59
N ALA A 25 23.66 0.65 9.74
CA ALA A 25 23.10 1.82 10.41
C ALA A 25 22.04 2.42 9.49
N GLN A 26 20.76 2.23 9.83
CA GLN A 26 19.66 2.91 9.13
C GLN A 26 19.79 4.40 9.41
N GLU A 27 19.93 5.22 8.36
CA GLU A 27 19.91 6.68 8.52
C GLU A 27 18.58 7.11 9.16
N THR A 28 18.68 7.94 10.20
CA THR A 28 17.53 8.42 10.96
C THR A 28 16.91 9.62 10.27
N CYS A 29 15.59 9.56 10.05
CA CYS A 29 14.81 10.69 9.53
C CYS A 29 14.99 11.93 10.42
N ASN A 30 15.34 13.06 9.81
CA ASN A 30 15.29 14.38 10.43
C ASN A 30 14.02 15.13 9.98
N PRO A 31 12.94 15.15 10.79
CA PRO A 31 11.67 15.75 10.39
C PRO A 31 11.71 17.28 10.27
N ASP A 32 12.75 17.92 10.81
CA ASP A 32 12.91 19.38 10.77
C ASP A 32 13.70 19.86 9.54
N SER A 33 14.17 18.93 8.70
CA SER A 33 14.90 19.23 7.48
C SER A 33 14.01 19.17 6.24
N PHE A 34 14.22 20.13 5.35
CA PHE A 34 13.56 20.19 4.04
C PHE A 34 14.51 19.81 2.89
N SER A 35 15.65 19.18 3.20
CA SER A 35 16.53 18.65 2.16
C SER A 35 15.86 17.46 1.46
N ASN A 36 16.05 17.31 0.15
CA ASN A 36 15.47 16.17 -0.57
C ASN A 36 15.95 14.82 0.01
N SER A 37 17.21 14.74 0.45
CA SER A 37 17.74 13.52 1.07
C SER A 37 16.96 13.14 2.33
N ASP A 38 16.75 14.10 3.24
CA ASP A 38 16.02 13.85 4.48
C ASP A 38 14.54 13.54 4.20
N LEU A 39 13.90 14.27 3.27
CA LEU A 39 12.52 14.03 2.86
C LEU A 39 12.33 12.62 2.28
N ILE A 40 13.29 12.12 1.50
CA ILE A 40 13.27 10.76 0.97
C ILE A 40 13.41 9.73 2.10
N ILE A 41 14.34 9.91 3.02
CA ILE A 41 14.53 9.01 4.17
C ILE A 41 13.26 8.96 5.03
N CYS A 42 12.71 10.14 5.38
CA CYS A 42 11.49 10.25 6.16
C CYS A 42 10.27 9.65 5.43
N GLY A 43 10.16 9.90 4.12
CA GLY A 43 9.11 9.33 3.27
C GLY A 43 9.17 7.80 3.22
N GLN A 44 10.36 7.23 3.07
CA GLN A 44 10.60 5.79 3.06
C GLN A 44 10.20 5.14 4.40
N GLN A 45 10.65 5.71 5.52
CA GLN A 45 10.27 5.22 6.85
C GLN A 45 8.76 5.35 7.12
N THR A 46 8.11 6.38 6.56
CA THR A 46 6.66 6.55 6.65
C THR A 46 5.94 5.47 5.85
N PHE A 47 6.37 5.22 4.62
CA PHE A 47 5.81 4.16 3.78
C PHE A 47 5.93 2.78 4.44
N GLU A 48 7.10 2.44 4.99
CA GLU A 48 7.32 1.17 5.71
C GLU A 48 6.34 0.96 6.87
N LYS A 49 6.09 2.02 7.66
CA LYS A 49 5.12 1.96 8.76
C LYS A 49 3.69 1.72 8.25
N VAL A 50 3.27 2.46 7.22
CA VAL A 50 1.92 2.33 6.66
C VAL A 50 1.73 0.97 5.99
N ASP A 51 2.74 0.47 5.26
CA ASP A 51 2.69 -0.86 4.65
C ASP A 51 2.65 -1.98 5.70
N ALA A 52 3.37 -1.84 6.82
CA ALA A 52 3.26 -2.77 7.93
C ALA A 52 1.83 -2.84 8.51
N VAL A 53 1.21 -1.67 8.76
CA VAL A 53 -0.18 -1.59 9.24
C VAL A 53 -1.16 -2.22 8.25
N LEU A 54 -0.99 -1.95 6.96
CA LEU A 54 -1.79 -2.57 5.90
C LEU A 54 -1.66 -4.10 5.91
N ASN A 55 -0.44 -4.63 6.02
CA ASN A 55 -0.22 -6.08 6.05
C ASN A 55 -0.85 -6.75 7.29
N GLU A 56 -0.82 -6.09 8.44
CA GLU A 56 -1.54 -6.56 9.64
C GLU A 56 -3.05 -6.57 9.42
N GLN A 57 -3.60 -5.49 8.87
CA GLN A 57 -5.03 -5.38 8.60
C GLN A 57 -5.49 -6.40 7.55
N TYR A 58 -4.69 -6.64 6.51
CA TYR A 58 -4.95 -7.68 5.51
C TYR A 58 -5.06 -9.07 6.16
N LYS A 59 -4.15 -9.41 7.07
CA LYS A 59 -4.22 -10.67 7.82
C LYS A 59 -5.49 -10.76 8.67
N LYS A 60 -5.90 -9.67 9.33
CA LYS A 60 -7.15 -9.61 10.11
C LYS A 60 -8.39 -9.83 9.22
N ALA A 61 -8.47 -9.13 8.09
CA ALA A 61 -9.57 -9.28 7.13
C ALA A 61 -9.65 -10.71 6.57
N LEU A 62 -8.51 -11.35 6.29
CA LEU A 62 -8.51 -12.76 5.86
C LEU A 62 -9.07 -13.71 6.92
N VAL A 63 -8.91 -13.42 8.21
CA VAL A 63 -9.42 -14.30 9.28
C VAL A 63 -10.95 -14.26 9.34
N SER A 64 -11.56 -13.08 9.15
CA SER A 64 -13.02 -12.89 9.27
C SER A 64 -13.85 -13.39 8.08
N LEU A 65 -13.20 -13.72 6.96
CA LEU A 65 -13.87 -14.07 5.70
C LEU A 65 -14.14 -15.56 5.52
N ALA A 66 -15.14 -15.93 4.73
CA ALA A 66 -15.36 -17.32 4.31
C ALA A 66 -14.26 -17.77 3.32
N PRO A 67 -13.99 -19.08 3.15
CA PRO A 67 -12.88 -19.56 2.31
C PRO A 67 -12.88 -19.03 0.87
N ALA A 68 -14.06 -18.93 0.23
CA ALA A 68 -14.18 -18.37 -1.12
C ALA A 68 -13.74 -16.89 -1.16
N ASP A 69 -14.15 -16.12 -0.16
CA ASP A 69 -13.86 -14.70 -0.03
C ASP A 69 -12.39 -14.47 0.31
N LYS A 70 -11.75 -15.35 1.09
CA LYS A 70 -10.29 -15.31 1.33
C LYS A 70 -9.50 -15.45 0.02
N LYS A 71 -9.91 -16.38 -0.85
CA LYS A 71 -9.27 -16.58 -2.15
C LYS A 71 -9.43 -15.34 -3.03
N GLN A 72 -10.62 -14.76 -3.07
CA GLN A 72 -10.87 -13.54 -3.83
C GLN A 72 -10.11 -12.34 -3.27
N LEU A 73 -10.10 -12.14 -1.95
CA LEU A 73 -9.34 -11.07 -1.32
C LEU A 73 -7.83 -11.19 -1.60
N THR A 74 -7.29 -12.42 -1.61
CA THR A 74 -5.89 -12.66 -1.96
C THR A 74 -5.59 -12.25 -3.40
N ASP A 75 -6.49 -12.55 -4.33
CA ASP A 75 -6.35 -12.14 -5.74
C ASP A 75 -6.45 -10.61 -5.91
N VAL A 76 -7.46 -10.00 -5.29
CA VAL A 76 -7.67 -8.54 -5.26
C VAL A 76 -6.46 -7.83 -4.67
N GLN A 77 -5.87 -8.36 -3.58
CA GLN A 77 -4.68 -7.78 -2.97
C GLN A 77 -3.46 -7.83 -3.91
N LYS A 78 -3.29 -8.89 -4.69
CA LYS A 78 -2.21 -8.98 -5.69
C LYS A 78 -2.41 -7.98 -6.83
N LYS A 79 -3.65 -7.82 -7.30
CA LYS A 79 -4.01 -6.82 -8.32
C LYS A 79 -3.76 -5.41 -7.80
N TRP A 80 -4.15 -5.13 -6.55
CA TRP A 80 -3.84 -3.86 -5.89
C TRP A 80 -2.33 -3.57 -5.83
N VAL A 81 -1.51 -4.54 -5.43
CA VAL A 81 -0.04 -4.35 -5.41
C VAL A 81 0.48 -3.98 -6.79
N ARG A 82 0.04 -4.68 -7.85
CA ARG A 82 0.44 -4.36 -9.24
C ARG A 82 0.02 -2.95 -9.65
N PHE A 83 -1.22 -2.59 -9.35
CA PHE A 83 -1.74 -1.24 -9.60
C PHE A 83 -0.91 -0.18 -8.86
N LYS A 84 -0.70 -0.34 -7.54
CA LYS A 84 0.08 0.58 -6.71
C LYS A 84 1.47 0.82 -7.29
N GLU A 85 2.21 -0.25 -7.59
CA GLU A 85 3.58 -0.12 -8.08
C GLU A 85 3.63 0.55 -9.46
N ALA A 86 2.76 0.17 -10.39
CA ALA A 86 2.70 0.77 -11.72
C ALA A 86 2.27 2.25 -11.67
N TYR A 87 1.19 2.54 -10.94
CA TYR A 87 0.67 3.89 -10.79
C TYR A 87 1.69 4.84 -10.16
N CYS A 88 2.35 4.42 -9.08
CA CYS A 88 3.35 5.26 -8.44
C CYS A 88 4.66 5.35 -9.22
N GLU A 89 4.96 4.37 -10.08
CA GLU A 89 6.05 4.50 -11.05
C GLU A 89 5.74 5.53 -12.13
N ASP A 90 4.50 5.59 -12.64
CA ASP A 90 4.11 6.62 -13.60
C ASP A 90 4.22 8.03 -12.99
N ILE A 91 3.85 8.19 -11.71
CA ILE A 91 4.06 9.45 -10.97
C ILE A 91 5.55 9.80 -10.91
N TYR A 92 6.41 8.85 -10.54
CA TYR A 92 7.86 9.03 -10.51
C TYR A 92 8.41 9.49 -11.88
N GLN A 93 8.03 8.79 -12.96
CA GLN A 93 8.49 9.11 -14.30
C GLN A 93 8.00 10.49 -14.76
N SER A 94 6.79 10.89 -14.37
CA SER A 94 6.21 12.19 -14.74
C SER A 94 6.92 13.39 -14.07
N ALA A 95 7.58 13.15 -12.94
CA ALA A 95 8.31 14.17 -12.20
C ALA A 95 9.79 14.27 -12.62
N LEU A 96 10.31 13.34 -13.44
CA LEU A 96 11.69 13.41 -13.92
C LEU A 96 11.90 14.57 -14.91
N PRO A 97 13.09 15.21 -14.91
CA PRO A 97 14.29 14.89 -14.12
C PRO A 97 14.34 15.59 -12.73
N GLY A 98 13.20 16.03 -12.18
CA GLY A 98 13.10 16.67 -10.89
C GLY A 98 13.67 15.83 -9.74
N ALA A 99 14.40 16.47 -8.84
CA ALA A 99 14.99 15.80 -7.66
C ALA A 99 13.92 15.41 -6.62
N GLU A 100 12.69 15.88 -6.80
CA GLU A 100 11.48 15.56 -6.05
C GLU A 100 10.80 14.27 -6.51
N ALA A 101 11.14 13.72 -7.68
CA ALA A 101 10.48 12.51 -8.19
C ALA A 101 10.42 11.35 -7.18
N PRO A 102 11.50 11.02 -6.42
CA PRO A 102 11.42 9.99 -5.37
C PRO A 102 10.45 10.36 -4.23
N ILE A 103 10.33 11.65 -3.90
CA ILE A 103 9.42 12.15 -2.86
C ILE A 103 7.97 11.98 -3.34
N GLU A 104 7.67 12.32 -4.59
CA GLU A 104 6.33 12.15 -5.17
C GLU A 104 5.94 10.67 -5.24
N ARG A 105 6.86 9.79 -5.65
CA ARG A 105 6.66 8.33 -5.64
C ARG A 105 6.30 7.83 -4.25
N LEU A 106 7.07 8.24 -3.22
CA LEU A 106 6.83 7.86 -1.83
C LEU A 106 5.48 8.38 -1.33
N GLY A 107 5.13 9.63 -1.66
CA GLY A 107 3.82 10.21 -1.36
C GLY A 107 2.68 9.42 -1.99
N CYS A 108 2.82 8.99 -3.24
CA CYS A 108 1.86 8.11 -3.92
C CYS A 108 1.72 6.76 -3.21
N LEU A 109 2.83 6.11 -2.86
CA LEU A 109 2.83 4.82 -2.17
C LEU A 109 2.12 4.91 -0.82
N VAL A 110 2.37 5.97 -0.04
CA VAL A 110 1.70 6.19 1.24
C VAL A 110 0.19 6.38 1.05
N GLN A 111 -0.22 7.24 0.12
CA GLN A 111 -1.63 7.54 -0.12
C GLN A 111 -2.42 6.31 -0.64
N THR A 112 -1.90 5.62 -1.65
CA THR A 112 -2.53 4.38 -2.18
C THR A 112 -2.61 3.27 -1.14
N THR A 113 -1.63 3.18 -0.24
CA THR A 113 -1.62 2.20 0.86
C THR A 113 -2.62 2.56 1.95
N ASN A 114 -2.77 3.85 2.30
CA ASN A 114 -3.81 4.30 3.24
C ASN A 114 -5.23 4.10 2.69
N ALA A 115 -5.45 4.40 1.40
CA ALA A 115 -6.73 4.11 0.73
C ALA A 115 -7.07 2.61 0.84
N ARG A 116 -6.11 1.74 0.50
CA ARG A 116 -6.31 0.29 0.61
C ARG A 116 -6.54 -0.17 2.05
N LEU A 117 -5.87 0.42 3.03
CA LEU A 117 -6.09 0.13 4.44
C LEU A 117 -7.56 0.42 4.82
N GLY A 118 -8.11 1.56 4.37
CA GLY A 118 -9.53 1.90 4.52
C GLY A 118 -10.44 0.83 3.94
N GLU A 119 -10.18 0.38 2.71
CA GLU A 119 -10.96 -0.66 2.05
C GLU A 119 -10.91 -2.02 2.77
N LEU A 120 -9.76 -2.37 3.35
CA LEU A 120 -9.63 -3.61 4.13
C LEU A 120 -10.39 -3.52 5.47
N VAL A 121 -10.46 -2.33 6.08
CA VAL A 121 -11.28 -2.11 7.28
C VAL A 121 -12.76 -2.14 6.92
N ALA A 122 -13.15 -1.51 5.81
CA ALA A 122 -14.52 -1.55 5.30
C ALA A 122 -14.97 -2.99 5.03
N LEU A 123 -14.12 -3.81 4.37
CA LEU A 123 -14.42 -5.23 4.14
C LEU A 123 -14.55 -6.06 5.42
N GLN A 124 -13.95 -5.63 6.53
CA GLN A 124 -14.07 -6.33 7.81
C GLN A 124 -15.27 -5.85 8.63
N THR A 125 -15.66 -4.58 8.50
CA THR A 125 -16.61 -3.94 9.42
C THR A 125 -17.94 -3.56 8.76
N GLY A 126 -18.00 -3.54 7.44
CA GLY A 126 -19.13 -3.00 6.68
C GLY A 126 -19.25 -1.48 6.73
N LEU A 127 -18.25 -0.78 7.29
CA LEU A 127 -18.25 0.68 7.45
C LEU A 127 -17.17 1.30 6.56
N PRO A 128 -17.55 1.98 5.46
CA PRO A 128 -16.62 2.79 4.69
C PRO A 128 -16.13 3.98 5.53
N LEU A 129 -14.82 4.05 5.80
CA LEU A 129 -14.21 5.09 6.66
C LEU A 129 -13.49 6.19 5.87
N ASP A 130 -13.79 6.31 4.58
CA ASP A 130 -13.20 7.29 3.67
C ASP A 130 -13.89 8.66 3.65
N GLY A 131 -15.05 8.77 4.31
CA GLY A 131 -15.85 9.99 4.34
C GLY A 131 -16.61 10.31 3.04
N PHE A 132 -16.51 9.47 2.01
CA PHE A 132 -17.10 9.70 0.69
C PHE A 132 -18.62 9.88 0.76
N TYR A 133 -19.34 8.92 1.33
CA TYR A 133 -20.80 8.99 1.47
C TYR A 133 -21.26 10.17 2.35
N LYS A 134 -20.44 10.54 3.35
CA LYS A 134 -20.72 11.69 4.21
C LYS A 134 -20.58 13.00 3.44
N ALA A 135 -19.52 13.14 2.65
CA ALA A 135 -19.32 14.28 1.77
C ALA A 135 -20.43 14.37 0.73
N ALA A 136 -20.79 13.26 0.09
CA ALA A 136 -21.85 13.21 -0.92
C ALA A 136 -23.21 13.62 -0.33
N SER A 137 -23.55 13.13 0.86
CA SER A 137 -24.78 13.49 1.57
C SER A 137 -24.81 14.98 1.96
N ALA A 138 -23.67 15.57 2.32
CA ALA A 138 -23.59 17.00 2.61
C ALA A 138 -23.77 17.88 1.36
N MET A 139 -23.39 17.37 0.19
CA MET A 139 -23.50 18.07 -1.10
C MET A 139 -24.86 17.88 -1.79
N ALA A 140 -25.64 16.87 -1.40
CA ALA A 140 -26.88 16.47 -2.08
C ALA A 140 -28.01 17.52 -2.08
N GLY A 141 -27.93 18.58 -1.28
CA GLY A 141 -28.95 19.63 -1.27
C GLY A 141 -30.35 19.15 -0.82
N GLN A 142 -31.41 19.79 -1.33
CA GLN A 142 -32.80 19.56 -0.88
C GLN A 142 -33.45 18.30 -1.48
N ASP A 143 -33.19 17.99 -2.76
CA ASP A 143 -33.58 16.71 -3.37
C ASP A 143 -32.50 15.68 -3.04
N ARG A 144 -32.67 15.02 -1.89
CA ARG A 144 -31.62 14.16 -1.33
C ARG A 144 -31.29 12.97 -2.23
N GLU A 145 -32.22 12.46 -3.02
CA GLU A 145 -31.99 11.28 -3.86
C GLU A 145 -31.24 11.65 -5.14
N LYS A 146 -31.80 12.56 -5.95
CA LYS A 146 -31.13 13.00 -7.19
C LYS A 146 -29.83 13.75 -6.90
N GLY A 147 -29.81 14.51 -5.81
CA GLY A 147 -28.63 15.23 -5.38
C GLY A 147 -27.51 14.31 -4.89
N LEU A 148 -27.83 13.15 -4.32
CA LEU A 148 -26.81 12.21 -3.83
C LEU A 148 -26.02 11.61 -4.99
N THR A 149 -26.69 11.06 -6.01
CA THR A 149 -26.01 10.50 -7.19
C THR A 149 -25.13 11.55 -7.88
N ALA A 150 -25.65 12.75 -8.11
CA ALA A 150 -24.86 13.84 -8.69
C ALA A 150 -23.65 14.24 -7.82
N SER A 151 -23.81 14.20 -6.50
CA SER A 151 -22.72 14.50 -5.57
C SER A 151 -21.64 13.42 -5.55
N MET A 152 -22.04 12.15 -5.62
CA MET A 152 -21.13 11.01 -5.68
C MET A 152 -20.28 11.06 -6.94
N GLU A 153 -20.90 11.24 -8.11
CA GLU A 153 -20.18 11.41 -9.38
C GLU A 153 -19.21 12.58 -9.34
N ARG A 154 -19.65 13.72 -8.79
CA ARG A 154 -18.78 14.90 -8.62
C ARG A 154 -17.59 14.62 -7.70
N LEU A 155 -17.80 13.91 -6.60
CA LEU A 155 -16.74 13.59 -5.65
C LEU A 155 -15.76 12.55 -6.21
N GLY A 156 -16.27 11.54 -6.92
CA GLY A 156 -15.44 10.52 -7.54
C GLY A 156 -14.49 11.05 -8.59
N GLY A 157 -14.70 12.26 -9.11
CA GLY A 157 -13.86 12.86 -10.15
C GLY A 157 -14.08 12.21 -11.52
N ASP A 158 -13.20 12.52 -12.47
CA ASP A 158 -13.29 11.99 -13.84
C ASP A 158 -13.03 10.47 -13.88
N ASN A 159 -13.50 9.82 -14.95
CA ASN A 159 -13.24 8.40 -15.14
C ASN A 159 -11.74 8.12 -15.23
N PHE A 160 -11.26 7.19 -14.40
CA PHE A 160 -9.87 6.77 -14.40
C PHE A 160 -9.69 5.52 -15.25
N ASP A 161 -9.19 5.74 -16.48
CA ASP A 161 -9.02 4.71 -17.49
C ASP A 161 -7.66 4.00 -17.38
N ASP A 162 -7.50 3.17 -16.34
CA ASP A 162 -6.31 2.32 -16.15
C ASP A 162 -6.70 0.84 -16.02
N PRO A 163 -6.11 -0.08 -16.82
CA PRO A 163 -6.47 -1.51 -16.79
C PRO A 163 -6.14 -2.22 -15.46
N LEU A 164 -5.06 -1.83 -14.77
CA LEU A 164 -4.68 -2.44 -13.49
C LEU A 164 -5.61 -1.97 -12.37
N TRP A 165 -5.97 -0.69 -12.39
CA TRP A 165 -7.00 -0.11 -11.55
C TRP A 165 -8.32 -0.84 -11.72
N ARG A 166 -8.81 -0.97 -12.97
CA ARG A 166 -10.07 -1.67 -13.24
C ARG A 166 -10.08 -3.09 -12.69
N GLN A 167 -9.03 -3.88 -12.96
CA GLN A 167 -8.94 -5.24 -12.43
C GLN A 167 -8.97 -5.28 -10.89
N TYR A 168 -8.31 -4.33 -10.24
CA TYR A 168 -8.31 -4.18 -8.80
C TYR A 168 -9.70 -3.83 -8.26
N VAL A 169 -10.32 -2.78 -8.80
CA VAL A 169 -11.62 -2.25 -8.36
C VAL A 169 -12.75 -3.22 -8.64
N ASP A 170 -12.80 -3.83 -9.83
CA ASP A 170 -13.84 -4.79 -10.20
C ASP A 170 -13.89 -5.93 -9.17
N GLY A 171 -12.73 -6.54 -8.89
CA GLY A 171 -12.65 -7.62 -7.92
C GLY A 171 -12.99 -7.18 -6.49
N HIS A 172 -12.67 -5.94 -6.11
CA HIS A 172 -13.03 -5.40 -4.79
C HIS A 172 -14.53 -5.11 -4.68
N CYS A 173 -15.11 -4.46 -5.67
CA CYS A 173 -16.52 -4.09 -5.67
C CYS A 173 -17.45 -5.30 -5.81
N GLU A 174 -17.05 -6.33 -6.55
CA GLU A 174 -17.74 -7.63 -6.52
C GLU A 174 -17.75 -8.26 -5.12
N MET A 175 -16.65 -8.13 -4.36
CA MET A 175 -16.62 -8.58 -2.97
C MET A 175 -17.53 -7.73 -2.08
N SER A 176 -17.46 -6.40 -2.21
CA SER A 176 -18.27 -5.48 -1.41
C SER A 176 -19.77 -5.66 -1.65
N GLU A 177 -20.18 -5.82 -2.90
CA GLU A 177 -21.57 -6.14 -3.27
C GLU A 177 -22.02 -7.43 -2.58
N ARG A 178 -21.24 -8.51 -2.71
CA ARG A 178 -21.67 -9.79 -2.16
C ARG A 178 -21.71 -9.83 -0.63
N VAL A 179 -20.74 -9.19 0.03
CA VAL A 179 -20.60 -9.24 1.50
C VAL A 179 -21.47 -8.19 2.19
N PHE A 180 -21.60 -6.99 1.61
CA PHE A 180 -22.25 -5.83 2.23
C PHE A 180 -23.38 -5.20 1.40
N ARG A 181 -23.67 -5.74 0.21
CA ARG A 181 -24.68 -5.21 -0.72
C ARG A 181 -24.40 -3.75 -1.14
N GLU A 182 -23.12 -3.37 -1.17
CA GLU A 182 -22.71 -2.09 -1.77
C GLU A 182 -22.95 -2.16 -3.28
N ASP A 183 -23.60 -1.13 -3.83
CA ASP A 183 -23.75 -1.02 -5.28
C ASP A 183 -22.38 -0.91 -5.96
N ILE A 184 -22.17 -1.68 -7.03
CA ILE A 184 -20.87 -1.81 -7.69
C ILE A 184 -20.40 -0.47 -8.26
N ALA A 185 -21.30 0.31 -8.85
CA ALA A 185 -20.94 1.61 -9.43
C ALA A 185 -20.55 2.59 -8.31
N ASN A 186 -21.34 2.64 -7.24
CA ASN A 186 -21.04 3.47 -6.07
C ASN A 186 -19.71 3.10 -5.40
N CYS A 187 -19.41 1.80 -5.29
CA CYS A 187 -18.12 1.32 -4.80
C CYS A 187 -16.97 1.82 -5.67
N ALA A 188 -17.08 1.71 -7.00
CA ALA A 188 -16.03 2.14 -7.91
C ALA A 188 -15.78 3.67 -7.83
N VAL A 189 -16.85 4.47 -7.77
CA VAL A 189 -16.76 5.93 -7.61
C VAL A 189 -16.12 6.30 -6.26
N ARG A 190 -16.50 5.61 -5.18
CA ARG A 190 -15.92 5.78 -3.84
C ARG A 190 -14.42 5.46 -3.82
N MET A 191 -14.02 4.34 -4.41
CA MET A 191 -12.60 3.97 -4.48
C MET A 191 -11.81 4.98 -5.33
N ARG A 192 -12.41 5.52 -6.40
CA ARG A 192 -11.78 6.55 -7.24
C ARG A 192 -11.55 7.86 -6.49
N PHE A 193 -12.49 8.28 -5.64
CA PHE A 193 -12.32 9.42 -4.73
C PHE A 193 -11.09 9.30 -3.82
N GLN A 194 -10.63 8.08 -3.53
CA GLN A 194 -9.45 7.83 -2.69
C GLN A 194 -8.12 7.82 -3.47
N LEU A 195 -8.15 7.95 -4.80
CA LEU A 195 -6.91 7.95 -5.58
C LEU A 195 -6.05 9.18 -5.23
N PRO A 196 -4.73 9.01 -5.06
CA PRO A 196 -3.82 10.12 -4.89
C PRO A 196 -3.81 10.92 -6.19
N LEU A 197 -4.37 12.14 -6.13
CA LEU A 197 -4.53 13.13 -7.19
C LEU A 197 -5.74 12.86 -8.11
N ASN A 198 -6.77 13.68 -7.90
CA ASN A 198 -7.77 13.98 -8.93
C ASN A 198 -7.03 14.62 -10.12
N ARG A 199 -6.97 13.93 -11.25
CA ARG A 199 -7.00 14.63 -12.53
C ARG A 199 -8.44 15.03 -12.83
#